data_AF-A0A510GB56-F1
#
_entry.id   AF-A0A510GB56-F1
#
_cell.length_a   1.000
_cell.length_b   1.000
_cell.length_c   1.000
_cell.angle_alpha   90.00
_cell.angle_beta   90.00
_cell.angle_gamma   90.00
#
_symmetry.space_group_name_H-M   'P 1'
#
loop_
_entity.id
_entity.type
_entity.pdbx_description
1 polymer ?
#
loop_
_entity_poly.entity_id
_entity_poly.type
_entity_poly.pdbx_seq_one_letter_code
_entity_poly.pdbx_strand_id
1 'polypeptide(L)'
;MILGHFGFALISFSITMNALLQSEMDFTGRVGTSKTFNEFKVTLQNVKFAQGKNYYRQIAEFWLEDHSRNVTILKPENRLYIVEKSLSQESDIYSYLLYDLYAVLSNIDGDIIHAKIYYKPMMSFIWLGIILTASGFFIALIRKNSS
;
A
#
# COMPACT_ATOMS: atom_id res chain seq x y z
N MET A 1 8.74 -3.11 -31.19
CA MET A 1 7.84 -4.27 -31.04
C MET A 1 8.27 -5.18 -29.89
N ILE A 2 9.51 -5.69 -29.85
CA ILE A 2 9.95 -6.63 -28.79
C ILE A 2 9.87 -6.03 -27.37
N LEU A 3 10.33 -4.78 -27.20
CA LEU A 3 10.30 -4.08 -25.91
C LEU A 3 8.87 -3.91 -25.37
N GLY A 4 7.93 -3.59 -26.26
CA GLY A 4 6.52 -3.44 -25.89
C GLY A 4 5.86 -4.77 -25.48
N HIS A 5 6.15 -5.85 -26.20
CA HIS A 5 5.62 -7.18 -25.86
C HIS A 5 6.23 -7.72 -24.55
N PHE A 6 7.52 -7.45 -24.32
CA PHE A 6 8.17 -7.79 -23.06
C PHE A 6 7.56 -7.02 -21.89
N GLY A 7 7.32 -5.72 -22.05
CA GLY A 7 6.61 -4.91 -21.04
C GLY A 7 5.23 -5.49 -20.72
N PHE A 8 4.46 -5.87 -21.73
CA PHE A 8 3.15 -6.49 -21.54
C PHE A 8 3.22 -7.86 -20.82
N ALA A 9 4.18 -8.70 -21.22
CA ALA A 9 4.41 -9.98 -20.55
C ALA A 9 4.79 -9.79 -19.08
N LEU A 10 5.61 -8.78 -18.77
CA LEU A 10 5.98 -8.42 -17.40
C LEU A 10 4.76 -7.98 -16.59
N ILE A 11 3.89 -7.12 -17.13
CA ILE A 11 2.64 -6.72 -16.46
C ILE A 11 1.79 -7.95 -16.13
N SER A 12 1.53 -8.81 -17.12
CA SER A 12 0.68 -10.00 -16.93
C SER A 12 1.26 -10.94 -15.88
N PHE A 13 2.58 -11.17 -15.91
CA PHE A 13 3.28 -11.97 -14.93
C PHE A 13 3.19 -11.37 -13.52
N SER A 14 3.47 -10.07 -13.38
CA SER A 14 3.43 -9.37 -12.10
C SER A 14 2.04 -9.34 -11.49
N ILE A 15 0.99 -9.12 -12.28
CA ILE A 15 -0.41 -9.19 -11.81
C ILE A 15 -0.74 -10.61 -11.31
N THR A 16 -0.33 -11.64 -12.05
CA THR A 16 -0.59 -13.03 -11.67
C THR A 16 0.13 -13.38 -10.38
N MET A 17 1.40 -13.01 -10.25
CA MET A 17 2.17 -13.22 -9.02
C MET A 17 1.58 -12.43 -7.84
N ASN A 18 1.19 -11.17 -8.03
CA ASN A 18 0.50 -10.39 -7.00
C ASN A 18 -0.78 -11.09 -6.56
N ALA A 19 -1.62 -11.54 -7.51
CA ALA A 19 -2.88 -12.19 -7.21
C ALA A 19 -2.72 -13.49 -6.40
N LEU A 20 -1.69 -14.28 -6.70
CA LEU A 20 -1.40 -15.56 -6.03
C LEU A 20 -0.72 -15.41 -4.67
N LEU A 21 0.11 -14.37 -4.49
CA LEU A 21 1.00 -14.24 -3.33
C LEU A 21 0.60 -13.10 -2.39
N GLN A 22 -0.36 -12.26 -2.76
CA GLN A 22 -0.87 -11.23 -1.86
C GLN A 22 -1.47 -11.85 -0.60
N SER A 23 -1.34 -11.15 0.52
CA SER A 23 -2.01 -11.51 1.76
C SER A 23 -2.52 -10.27 2.50
N GLU A 24 -3.49 -10.49 3.39
CA GLU A 24 -4.03 -9.47 4.27
C GLU A 24 -4.16 -10.00 5.70
N MET A 25 -4.11 -9.09 6.68
CA MET A 25 -4.38 -9.36 8.08
C MET A 25 -5.37 -8.34 8.62
N ASP A 26 -6.41 -8.85 9.28
CA ASP A 26 -7.28 -8.05 10.15
C ASP A 26 -6.60 -7.82 11.51
N PHE A 27 -6.19 -6.59 11.73
CA PHE A 27 -5.69 -6.13 13.01
C PHE A 27 -6.85 -5.61 13.86
N THR A 28 -6.93 -6.11 15.09
CA THR A 28 -7.85 -5.62 16.13
C THR A 28 -7.07 -5.60 17.42
N GLY A 29 -6.98 -4.43 18.07
CA GLY A 29 -6.25 -4.29 19.31
C GLY A 29 -6.14 -2.87 19.83
N ARG A 30 -5.61 -2.73 21.05
CA ARG A 30 -5.27 -1.45 21.67
C ARG A 30 -3.80 -1.12 21.42
N VAL A 31 -3.40 0.11 21.70
CA VAL A 31 -1.98 0.50 21.70
C VAL A 31 -1.15 -0.48 22.53
N GLY A 32 0.00 -0.92 21.99
CA GLY A 32 0.85 -1.98 22.52
C GLY A 32 0.54 -3.39 22.01
N THR A 33 -0.63 -3.61 21.40
CA THR A 33 -0.99 -4.92 20.83
C THR A 33 -0.05 -5.26 19.68
N SER A 34 0.46 -6.49 19.69
CA SER A 34 1.29 -7.03 18.61
C SER A 34 0.66 -8.30 18.03
N LYS A 35 0.74 -8.45 16.70
CA LYS A 35 0.32 -9.65 15.96
C LYS A 35 1.38 -10.01 14.93
N THR A 36 1.49 -11.28 14.59
CA THR A 36 2.38 -11.75 13.52
C THR A 36 1.63 -11.80 12.19
N PHE A 37 2.24 -11.31 11.12
CA PHE A 37 1.70 -11.31 9.76
C PHE A 37 2.83 -11.63 8.78
N ASN A 38 2.74 -12.79 8.10
CA ASN A 38 3.85 -13.35 7.31
C ASN A 38 5.13 -13.40 8.18
N GLU A 39 6.19 -12.71 7.75
CA GLU A 39 7.48 -12.58 8.45
C GLU A 39 7.59 -11.29 9.28
N PHE A 40 6.50 -10.53 9.40
CA PHE A 40 6.47 -9.27 10.13
C PHE A 40 5.79 -9.42 11.49
N LYS A 41 6.40 -8.82 12.51
CA LYS A 41 5.71 -8.51 13.76
C LYS A 41 5.10 -7.13 13.64
N VAL A 42 3.77 -7.08 13.58
CA VAL A 42 3.01 -5.84 13.52
C VAL A 42 2.65 -5.40 14.94
N THR A 43 3.03 -4.19 15.32
CA THR A 43 2.69 -3.60 16.61
C THR A 43 1.98 -2.26 16.40
N LEU A 44 0.81 -2.09 17.04
CA LEU A 44 0.17 -0.78 17.14
C LEU A 44 0.90 0.04 18.22
N GLN A 45 1.71 1.01 17.80
CA GLN A 45 2.54 1.80 18.72
C GLN A 45 1.81 2.99 19.30
N ASN A 46 0.95 3.65 18.51
CA ASN A 46 0.27 4.85 18.95
C ASN A 46 -1.00 5.11 18.15
N VAL A 47 -1.93 5.85 18.74
CA VAL A 47 -3.07 6.44 18.06
C VAL A 47 -3.11 7.92 18.41
N LYS A 48 -3.02 8.78 17.41
CA LYS A 48 -3.00 10.24 17.58
C LYS A 48 -4.25 10.85 16.96
N PHE A 49 -4.88 11.75 17.68
CA PHE A 49 -5.94 12.60 17.16
C PHE A 49 -5.38 13.99 16.92
N ALA A 50 -5.66 14.57 15.76
CA ALA A 50 -5.21 15.90 15.39
C ALA A 50 -6.27 16.62 14.56
N GLN A 51 -6.25 17.95 14.60
CA GLN A 51 -7.11 18.78 13.76
C GLN A 51 -6.34 19.20 12.49
N GLY A 52 -6.92 18.92 11.33
CA GLY A 52 -6.52 19.48 10.04
C GLY A 52 -7.20 20.82 9.77
N LYS A 53 -7.02 21.37 8.56
CA LYS A 53 -7.59 22.70 8.22
C LYS A 53 -9.12 22.72 8.25
N ASN A 54 -9.75 21.66 7.77
CA ASN A 54 -11.20 21.53 7.61
C ASN A 54 -11.73 20.14 8.02
N TYR A 55 -10.90 19.32 8.67
CA TYR A 55 -11.24 17.97 9.10
C TYR A 55 -10.56 17.64 10.43
N TYR A 56 -11.15 16.73 11.20
CA TYR A 56 -10.43 16.04 12.26
C TYR A 56 -9.81 14.78 11.68
N ARG A 57 -8.60 14.44 12.12
CA ARG A 57 -7.95 13.19 11.71
C ARG A 57 -7.55 12.35 12.91
N GLN A 58 -7.63 11.06 12.70
CA GLN A 58 -7.11 10.04 13.58
C GLN A 58 -6.07 9.25 12.83
N ILE A 59 -4.88 9.14 13.41
CA ILE A 59 -3.72 8.47 12.82
C ILE A 59 -3.36 7.30 13.72
N ALA A 60 -3.29 6.09 13.17
CA ALA A 60 -2.75 4.95 13.88
C ALA A 60 -1.33 4.67 13.38
N GLU A 61 -0.37 4.55 14.29
CA GLU A 61 1.02 4.27 13.97
C GLU A 61 1.30 2.78 14.16
N PHE A 62 1.45 2.06 13.05
CA PHE A 62 1.84 0.65 13.01
C PHE A 62 3.32 0.52 12.73
N TRP A 63 4.00 -0.30 13.52
CA TRP A 63 5.38 -0.71 13.27
C TRP A 63 5.36 -2.16 12.80
N LEU A 64 5.96 -2.42 11.65
CA LEU A 64 6.12 -3.73 11.06
C LEU A 64 7.61 -4.08 11.11
N GLU A 65 7.99 -4.95 12.04
CA GLU A 65 9.36 -5.38 12.25
C GLU A 65 9.60 -6.73 11.55
N ASP A 66 10.60 -6.79 10.67
CA ASP A 66 11.01 -8.04 10.00
C ASP A 66 11.96 -8.89 10.88
N HIS A 67 12.29 -10.10 10.43
CA HIS A 67 13.23 -10.99 11.15
C HIS A 67 14.65 -10.40 11.31
N SER A 68 15.05 -9.45 10.46
CA SER A 68 16.32 -8.73 10.56
C SER A 68 16.25 -7.47 11.42
N ARG A 69 15.11 -7.23 12.10
CA ARG A 69 14.82 -6.06 12.93
C ARG A 69 14.73 -4.73 12.18
N ASN A 70 14.51 -4.75 10.86
CA ASN A 70 14.15 -3.52 10.16
C ASN A 70 12.69 -3.19 10.49
N VAL A 71 12.43 -1.91 10.78
CA VAL A 71 11.10 -1.43 11.13
C VAL A 71 10.55 -0.57 10.00
N THR A 72 9.44 -1.01 9.43
CA THR A 72 8.60 -0.19 8.54
C THR A 72 7.51 0.46 9.37
N ILE A 73 7.30 1.76 9.19
CA ILE A 73 6.26 2.49 9.90
C ILE A 73 5.15 2.86 8.92
N LEU A 74 3.91 2.46 9.23
CA LEU A 74 2.71 2.83 8.49
C LEU A 74 1.79 3.67 9.38
N LYS A 75 1.29 4.77 8.83
CA LYS A 75 0.46 5.78 9.52
C LYS A 75 -0.87 6.03 8.79
N PRO A 76 -1.71 5.01 8.60
CA PRO A 76 -3.04 5.22 8.02
C PRO A 76 -3.87 6.18 8.87
N GLU A 77 -4.76 6.92 8.21
CA GLU A 77 -5.58 7.92 8.88
C GLU A 77 -7.06 7.89 8.47
N ASN A 78 -7.94 8.15 9.43
CA ASN A 78 -9.35 8.44 9.18
C ASN A 78 -9.55 9.94 9.30
N ARG A 79 -10.23 10.57 8.33
CA ARG A 79 -10.55 11.99 8.33
C ARG A 79 -12.07 12.20 8.43
N LEU A 80 -12.49 12.95 9.44
CA LEU A 80 -13.87 13.36 9.63
C LEU A 80 -14.04 14.82 9.19
N TYR A 81 -14.84 15.02 8.15
CA TYR A 81 -15.20 16.33 7.63
C TYR A 81 -16.55 16.76 8.22
N ILE A 82 -16.52 17.77 9.09
CA ILE A 82 -17.69 18.17 9.89
C ILE A 82 -18.77 18.82 9.01
N VAL A 83 -18.35 19.64 8.05
CA VAL A 83 -19.27 20.43 7.20
C VAL A 83 -19.99 19.51 6.22
N GLU A 84 -19.25 18.61 5.61
CA GLU A 84 -19.71 17.62 4.64
C GLU A 84 -20.38 16.40 5.30
N LYS A 85 -20.25 16.27 6.62
CA LYS A 85 -20.69 15.11 7.42
C LYS A 85 -20.21 13.79 6.83
N SER A 86 -18.97 13.74 6.38
CA SER A 86 -18.37 12.59 5.70
C SER A 86 -17.12 12.09 6.43
N LEU A 87 -16.90 10.78 6.37
CA LEU A 87 -15.71 10.11 6.85
C LEU A 87 -14.92 9.59 5.63
N SER A 88 -13.66 9.97 5.51
CA SER A 88 -12.75 9.40 4.53
C SER A 88 -11.66 8.58 5.23
N GLN A 89 -11.21 7.52 4.57
CA GLN A 89 -10.11 6.67 5.01
C GLN A 89 -8.94 6.92 4.08
N GLU A 90 -7.77 7.20 4.64
CA GLU A 90 -6.53 7.31 3.89
C GLU A 90 -5.59 6.20 4.31
N SER A 91 -5.18 5.43 3.31
CA SER A 91 -4.19 4.39 3.49
C SER A 91 -2.80 4.99 3.55
N ASP A 92 -1.90 4.35 4.30
CA ASP A 92 -0.47 4.62 4.17
C ASP A 92 0.21 3.42 3.52
N ILE A 93 1.12 3.70 2.59
CA ILE A 93 1.76 2.70 1.72
C ILE A 93 3.28 2.90 1.81
N TYR A 94 4.00 1.82 2.06
CA TYR A 94 5.43 1.73 1.93
C TYR A 94 5.80 0.74 0.83
N SER A 95 6.43 1.22 -0.23
CA SER A 95 6.81 0.41 -1.39
C SER A 95 8.25 -0.06 -1.32
N TYR A 96 8.44 -1.37 -1.31
CA TYR A 96 9.72 -2.01 -1.61
C TYR A 96 9.79 -2.38 -3.09
N LEU A 97 10.98 -2.81 -3.53
CA LEU A 97 11.16 -3.28 -4.91
C LEU A 97 10.28 -4.51 -5.22
N LEU A 98 10.19 -5.46 -4.28
CA LEU A 98 9.51 -6.74 -4.49
C LEU A 98 8.06 -6.77 -4.01
N TYR A 99 7.67 -5.87 -3.10
CA TYR A 99 6.34 -5.85 -2.50
C TYR A 99 6.00 -4.47 -1.94
N ASP A 100 4.71 -4.19 -1.77
CA ASP A 100 4.22 -3.04 -1.02
C ASP A 100 3.60 -3.52 0.29
N LEU A 101 3.85 -2.78 1.36
CA LEU A 101 3.12 -2.86 2.61
C LEU A 101 2.17 -1.68 2.68
N TYR A 102 0.90 -1.90 2.96
CA TYR A 102 0.01 -0.79 3.25
C TYR A 102 -1.02 -1.13 4.31
N ALA A 103 -1.45 -0.11 5.02
CA ALA A 103 -2.42 -0.23 6.09
C ALA A 103 -3.61 0.69 5.82
N VAL A 104 -4.79 0.26 6.27
CA VAL A 104 -6.03 1.03 6.20
C VAL A 104 -6.73 0.92 7.55
N LEU A 105 -7.27 2.02 8.04
CA LEU A 105 -8.11 2.02 9.23
C LEU A 105 -9.55 1.69 8.84
N SER A 106 -10.18 0.74 9.52
CA SER A 106 -11.56 0.34 9.27
C SER A 106 -12.52 1.09 10.17
N ASN A 107 -12.54 0.74 11.46
CA ASN A 107 -13.45 1.30 12.46
C ASN A 107 -12.75 1.39 13.82
N ILE A 108 -13.29 2.18 14.72
CA ILE A 108 -12.82 2.31 16.10
C ILE A 108 -14.00 2.11 17.03
N ASP A 109 -13.82 1.22 18.00
CA ASP A 109 -14.79 1.00 19.07
C ASP A 109 -14.11 1.36 20.41
N GLY A 110 -14.33 2.60 20.85
CA GLY A 110 -13.64 3.17 22.02
C GLY A 110 -12.12 3.21 21.84
N ASP A 111 -11.41 2.40 22.61
CA ASP A 111 -9.94 2.28 22.58
C ASP A 111 -9.43 1.17 21.64
N ILE A 112 -10.32 0.41 21.02
CA ILE A 112 -9.97 -0.71 20.14
C ILE A 112 -9.90 -0.20 18.70
N ILE A 113 -8.74 -0.40 18.08
CA ILE A 113 -8.50 -0.06 16.68
C ILE A 113 -8.71 -1.29 15.82
N HIS A 114 -9.54 -1.15 14.78
CA HIS A 114 -9.62 -2.11 13.68
C HIS A 114 -8.91 -1.55 12.46
N ALA A 115 -7.96 -2.31 11.94
CA ALA A 115 -7.20 -1.97 10.74
C ALA A 115 -7.03 -3.20 9.86
N LYS A 116 -6.84 -2.98 8.56
CA LYS A 116 -6.38 -4.02 7.64
C LYS A 116 -4.97 -3.68 7.19
N ILE A 117 -4.10 -4.68 7.22
CA ILE A 117 -2.72 -4.58 6.75
C ILE A 117 -2.56 -5.53 5.58
N TYR A 118 -1.92 -5.05 4.53
CA TYR A 118 -1.79 -5.75 3.27
C TYR A 118 -0.33 -5.91 2.89
N TYR A 119 -0.05 -7.07 2.30
CA TYR A 119 1.21 -7.37 1.63
C TYR A 119 0.90 -7.60 0.15
N LYS A 120 1.44 -6.75 -0.74
CA LYS A 120 1.18 -6.79 -2.20
C LYS A 120 2.47 -6.97 -2.99
N PRO A 121 2.80 -8.21 -3.40
CA PRO A 121 3.99 -8.47 -4.21
C PRO A 121 3.95 -7.80 -5.59
N MET A 122 5.12 -7.54 -6.17
CA MET A 122 5.29 -7.19 -7.59
C MET A 122 4.63 -5.88 -8.08
N MET A 123 4.12 -5.01 -7.20
CA MET A 123 3.49 -3.75 -7.63
C MET A 123 4.44 -2.84 -8.42
N SER A 124 5.69 -2.69 -7.95
CA SER A 124 6.74 -1.93 -8.66
C SER A 124 7.00 -2.45 -10.09
N PHE A 125 6.88 -3.77 -10.31
CA PHE A 125 7.11 -4.38 -11.62
C PHE A 125 5.95 -4.15 -12.59
N ILE A 126 4.71 -3.99 -12.08
CA ILE A 126 3.57 -3.58 -12.91
C ILE A 126 3.85 -2.21 -13.52
N TRP A 127 4.28 -1.25 -12.70
CA TRP A 127 4.64 0.10 -13.17
C TRP A 127 5.80 0.07 -14.16
N LEU A 128 6.84 -0.72 -13.90
CA LEU A 128 7.94 -0.92 -14.84
C LEU A 128 7.45 -1.48 -16.17
N GLY A 129 6.60 -2.50 -16.15
CA GLY A 129 6.00 -3.08 -17.34
C GLY A 129 5.17 -2.08 -18.15
N ILE A 130 4.41 -1.20 -17.49
CA ILE A 130 3.67 -0.11 -18.13
C ILE A 130 4.63 0.86 -18.83
N ILE A 131 5.71 1.28 -18.16
CA ILE A 131 6.72 2.19 -18.73
C ILE A 131 7.40 1.55 -19.95
N LEU A 132 7.77 0.27 -19.87
CA LEU A 132 8.38 -0.47 -20.99
C LEU A 132 7.43 -0.60 -22.19
N THR A 133 6.15 -0.89 -21.91
CA THR A 133 5.12 -1.00 -22.94
C THR A 133 4.90 0.33 -23.65
N ALA A 134 4.73 1.42 -22.89
CA ALA A 134 4.56 2.77 -23.42
C ALA A 134 5.80 3.21 -24.23
N SER A 135 6.99 2.99 -23.70
CA SER A 135 8.25 3.31 -24.40
C SER A 135 8.38 2.53 -25.71
N GLY A 136 8.05 1.24 -25.70
CA GLY A 136 8.04 0.40 -26.90
C GLY A 136 7.06 0.90 -27.97
N PHE A 137 5.93 1.47 -27.56
CA PHE A 137 4.96 2.12 -28.44
C PHE A 137 5.50 3.44 -29.02
N PHE A 138 6.04 4.34 -28.21
CA PHE A 138 6.62 5.60 -28.67
C PHE A 138 7.77 5.39 -29.66
N ILE A 139 8.68 4.45 -29.39
CA ILE A 139 9.77 4.10 -30.31
C ILE A 139 9.22 3.62 -31.66
N ALA A 140 8.14 2.83 -31.65
CA ALA A 140 7.51 2.34 -32.87
C ALA A 140 6.87 3.47 -33.69
N LEU A 141 6.23 4.44 -33.02
CA LEU A 141 5.66 5.63 -33.67
C LEU A 141 6.75 6.50 -34.32
N ILE A 142 7.82 6.80 -33.60
CA ILE A 142 8.93 7.62 -34.11
C ILE A 142 9.56 6.96 -35.35
N ARG A 143 9.79 5.65 -35.30
CA ARG A 143 10.37 4.91 -36.43
C ARG A 143 9.45 4.94 -37.66
N LYS A 144 8.14 4.81 -37.47
CA LYS A 144 7.15 4.87 -38.56
C LYS A 144 7.12 6.24 -39.23
N ASN A 145 7.34 7.32 -38.49
CA ASN A 145 7.31 8.69 -39.02
C ASN A 145 8.60 9.08 -39.76
N SER A 146 9.66 8.27 -39.63
CA SER A 146 10.98 8.48 -40.26
C SER A 146 11.18 7.62 -41.53
N SER A 147 10.19 6.82 -41.92
CA SER A 147 10.18 5.96 -43.12
C SER A 147 9.12 6.42 -44.11
#